data_AF-A0A9E5N612-F1
#
_entry.id   AF-A0A9E5N612-F1
#
_cell.length_a   1.000
_cell.length_b   1.000
_cell.length_c   1.000
_cell.angle_alpha   90.00
_cell.angle_beta   90.00
_cell.angle_gamma   90.00
#
_symmetry.space_group_name_H-M   'P 1'
#
loop_
_entity.id
_entity.type
_entity.pdbx_description
1 polymer ?
#
loop_
_entity_poly.entity_id
_entity_poly.type
_entity_poly.pdbx_seq_one_letter_code
_entity_poly.pdbx_strand_id
1 'polypeptide(L)'
;YEKGRPQDGLMQPTTLHFRMAGVDCARMPSREEMNALYVEAKEKGEIDCPRENLLWFDTTIPDQIHFNTTRVTHVDGTRREDLTRAEIEARRQTQQIVAFLQKRIPGFEEAYLLQTAPQIG
;
A
#
# COMPACT_ATOMS: atom_id res chain seq x y z
N TYR A 1 26.44 -12.48 -11.25
CA TYR A 1 25.21 -12.82 -10.51
C TYR A 1 24.05 -12.78 -11.50
N GLU A 2 22.96 -13.49 -11.23
CA GLU A 2 21.73 -13.49 -12.04
C GLU A 2 20.68 -12.57 -11.39
N LYS A 3 19.83 -11.92 -12.18
CA LYS A 3 18.79 -10.99 -11.73
C LYS A 3 17.49 -11.24 -12.45
N GLY A 4 16.39 -11.12 -11.71
CA GLY A 4 15.04 -11.20 -12.27
C GLY A 4 14.70 -12.58 -12.83
N ARG A 5 13.52 -12.69 -13.43
CA ARG A 5 13.08 -13.92 -14.07
C ARG A 5 13.74 -14.10 -15.45
N PRO A 6 14.04 -15.34 -15.89
CA PRO A 6 14.78 -15.58 -17.13
C PRO A 6 14.14 -15.01 -18.40
N GLN A 7 12.81 -14.88 -18.41
CA GLN A 7 12.05 -14.54 -19.62
C GLN A 7 12.16 -13.05 -20.01
N ASP A 8 12.30 -12.14 -19.04
CA ASP A 8 12.31 -10.69 -19.30
C ASP A 8 13.23 -9.89 -18.36
N GLY A 9 13.96 -10.56 -17.47
CA GLY A 9 14.87 -9.92 -16.52
C GLY A 9 14.19 -9.07 -15.45
N LEU A 10 12.85 -9.09 -15.35
CA LEU A 10 12.13 -8.32 -14.34
C LEU A 10 12.29 -8.94 -12.97
N MET A 11 12.59 -8.09 -12.00
CA MET A 11 12.63 -8.45 -10.58
C MET A 11 11.23 -8.38 -9.97
N GLN A 12 11.08 -8.97 -8.78
CA GLN A 12 9.84 -8.89 -8.03
C GLN A 12 9.44 -7.42 -7.80
N PRO A 13 8.17 -7.04 -7.94
CA PRO A 13 7.70 -5.71 -7.56
C PRO A 13 8.00 -5.42 -6.10
N THR A 14 8.46 -4.21 -5.81
CA THR A 14 8.81 -3.76 -4.46
C THR A 14 7.60 -3.11 -3.79
N THR A 15 7.53 -3.20 -2.47
CA THR A 15 6.44 -2.65 -1.67
C THR A 15 6.98 -1.80 -0.52
N LEU A 16 6.28 -0.72 -0.19
CA LEU A 16 6.49 0.03 1.05
C LEU A 16 5.31 -0.25 1.98
N HIS A 17 5.53 -1.05 3.01
CA HIS A 17 4.51 -1.28 4.03
C HIS A 17 4.26 -0.02 4.84
N PHE A 18 3.05 0.10 5.38
CA PHE A 18 2.73 1.15 6.32
C PHE A 18 1.72 0.65 7.36
N ARG A 19 1.64 1.36 8.49
CA ARG A 19 0.65 1.10 9.53
C ARG A 19 -0.18 2.35 9.77
N MET A 20 -1.47 2.14 9.99
CA MET A 20 -2.36 3.18 10.51
C MET A 20 -2.79 2.84 11.93
N ALA A 21 -2.99 3.86 12.74
CA ALA A 21 -3.48 3.77 14.11
C ALA A 21 -4.72 4.64 14.28
N GLY A 22 -5.45 4.48 15.39
CA GLY A 22 -6.74 5.14 15.60
C GLY A 22 -7.87 4.56 14.74
N VAL A 23 -7.76 3.31 14.31
CA VAL A 23 -8.79 2.63 13.52
C VAL A 23 -9.86 2.07 14.45
N ASP A 24 -11.12 2.38 14.20
CA ASP A 24 -12.26 1.69 14.80
C ASP A 24 -12.52 0.38 14.08
N CYS A 25 -11.80 -0.67 14.50
CA CYS A 25 -11.86 -2.00 13.91
C CYS A 25 -13.26 -2.63 13.97
N ALA A 26 -14.14 -2.19 14.90
CA ALA A 26 -15.51 -2.71 14.99
C ALA A 26 -16.42 -2.19 13.88
N ARG A 27 -16.08 -1.04 13.27
CA ARG A 27 -16.82 -0.44 12.15
C ARG A 27 -16.25 -0.81 10.79
N MET A 28 -15.13 -1.53 10.74
CA MET A 28 -14.50 -1.90 9.47
C MET A 28 -15.45 -2.77 8.63
N PRO A 29 -15.66 -2.44 7.35
CA PRO A 29 -16.40 -3.28 6.43
C PRO A 29 -15.69 -4.62 6.19
N SER A 30 -16.41 -5.54 5.54
CA SER A 30 -15.82 -6.80 5.10
C SER A 30 -14.67 -6.58 4.12
N ARG A 31 -13.82 -7.60 3.99
CA ARG A 31 -12.70 -7.58 3.03
C ARG A 31 -13.17 -7.41 1.59
N GLU A 32 -14.35 -7.92 1.25
CA GLU A 32 -14.95 -7.81 -0.07
C GLU A 32 -15.41 -6.37 -0.35
N GLU A 33 -16.13 -5.74 0.58
CA GLU A 33 -16.60 -4.36 0.47
C GLU A 33 -15.44 -3.36 0.37
N MET A 34 -14.41 -3.49 1.21
CA MET A 34 -13.23 -2.64 1.14
C MET A 34 -12.51 -2.75 -0.21
N ASN A 35 -12.44 -3.95 -0.79
CA ASN A 35 -11.84 -4.14 -2.11
C ASN A 35 -12.70 -3.57 -3.23
N ALA A 36 -14.03 -3.66 -3.15
CA ALA A 36 -14.92 -3.01 -4.10
C ALA A 36 -14.73 -1.48 -4.09
N LEU A 37 -14.67 -0.86 -2.90
CA LEU A 37 -14.42 0.57 -2.74
C LEU A 37 -13.04 0.98 -3.27
N TYR A 38 -12.02 0.13 -3.07
CA TYR A 38 -10.68 0.37 -3.60
C TYR A 38 -10.64 0.34 -5.13
N VAL A 39 -11.30 -0.63 -5.76
CA VAL A 39 -11.41 -0.69 -7.22
C VAL A 39 -12.11 0.56 -7.76
N GLU A 40 -13.22 0.96 -7.15
CA GLU A 40 -13.94 2.17 -7.54
C GLU A 40 -13.07 3.45 -7.38
N ALA A 41 -12.29 3.53 -6.29
CA ALA A 41 -11.37 4.66 -6.07
C ALA A 41 -10.26 4.71 -7.14
N LYS A 42 -9.77 3.55 -7.60
CA LYS A 42 -8.85 3.46 -8.73
C LYS A 42 -9.49 3.91 -10.04
N GLU A 43 -10.71 3.46 -10.33
CA GLU A 43 -11.45 3.88 -11.53
C GLU A 43 -11.72 5.39 -11.58
N LYS A 44 -11.91 6.01 -10.39
CA LYS A 44 -12.06 7.45 -10.23
C LYS A 44 -10.74 8.24 -10.24
N GLY A 45 -9.60 7.56 -10.29
CA GLY A 45 -8.27 8.18 -10.25
C GLY A 45 -7.86 8.74 -8.88
N GLU A 46 -8.55 8.36 -7.79
CA GLU A 46 -8.17 8.74 -6.43
C GLU A 46 -6.90 8.00 -5.98
N ILE A 47 -6.70 6.78 -6.49
CA ILE A 47 -5.54 5.93 -6.21
C ILE A 47 -4.89 5.51 -7.52
N ASP A 48 -3.59 5.76 -7.63
CA ASP A 48 -2.77 5.32 -8.74
C ASP A 48 -1.74 4.30 -8.23
N CYS A 49 -2.22 3.07 -8.02
CA CYS A 49 -1.42 1.94 -7.58
C CYS A 49 -1.74 0.74 -8.48
N PRO A 50 -0.74 0.04 -9.04
CA PRO A 50 -1.00 -1.08 -9.95
C PRO A 50 -1.56 -2.31 -9.24
N ARG A 51 -1.54 -2.35 -7.91
CA ARG A 51 -2.08 -3.47 -7.13
C ARG A 51 -3.61 -3.59 -7.32
N GLU A 52 -4.05 -4.82 -7.54
CA GLU A 52 -5.43 -5.22 -7.80
C GLU A 52 -6.36 -5.07 -6.58
N ASN A 53 -5.82 -5.17 -5.37
CA ASN A 53 -6.59 -5.20 -4.14
C ASN A 53 -5.89 -4.47 -2.98
N LEU A 54 -6.66 -4.09 -1.97
CA LEU A 54 -6.12 -3.75 -0.65
C LEU A 54 -5.64 -5.04 0.04
N LEU A 55 -4.40 -5.00 0.52
CA LEU A 55 -3.84 -6.07 1.34
C LEU A 55 -3.48 -5.50 2.70
N TRP A 56 -4.19 -5.96 3.73
CA TRP A 56 -3.94 -5.58 5.11
C TRP A 56 -4.07 -6.77 6.05
N PHE A 57 -3.54 -6.58 7.26
CA PHE A 57 -3.48 -7.55 8.34
C PHE A 57 -3.70 -6.84 9.67
N ASP A 58 -4.33 -7.55 10.60
CA ASP A 58 -4.43 -7.11 11.99
C ASP A 58 -3.04 -7.13 12.64
N THR A 59 -2.86 -6.26 13.62
CA THR A 59 -1.69 -6.28 14.49
C THR A 59 -2.07 -6.76 15.89
N THR A 60 -1.08 -6.95 16.75
CA THR A 60 -1.33 -7.27 18.16
C THR A 60 -1.75 -6.04 18.98
N ILE A 61 -1.72 -4.83 18.41
CA ILE A 61 -2.11 -3.59 19.09
C ILE A 61 -3.53 -3.24 18.64
N PRO A 62 -4.47 -3.01 19.58
CA PRO A 62 -5.89 -2.91 19.27
C PRO A 62 -6.25 -2.07 18.05
N ASP A 63 -6.10 -0.78 18.03
CA ASP A 63 -6.57 0.13 16.98
C ASP A 63 -5.64 0.26 15.75
N GLN A 64 -4.81 -0.74 15.49
CA GLN A 64 -3.75 -0.68 14.46
C GLN A 64 -3.88 -1.73 13.36
N ILE A 65 -3.82 -1.25 12.11
CA ILE A 65 -3.86 -2.08 10.91
C ILE A 65 -2.58 -1.91 10.10
N HIS A 66 -2.02 -3.02 9.64
CA HIS A 66 -0.83 -3.07 8.79
C HIS A 66 -1.19 -3.29 7.33
N PHE A 67 -0.66 -2.45 6.43
CA PHE A 67 -0.93 -2.48 5.00
C PHE A 67 0.30 -2.88 4.19
N ASN A 68 0.07 -3.79 3.26
CA ASN A 68 1.01 -4.29 2.24
C ASN A 68 0.43 -4.05 0.83
N THR A 69 -0.06 -2.83 0.62
CA THR A 69 -0.87 -2.46 -0.57
C THR A 69 -0.06 -1.77 -1.67
N THR A 70 0.94 -0.96 -1.35
CA THR A 70 1.71 -0.25 -2.40
C THR A 70 2.38 -1.26 -3.33
N ARG A 71 2.66 -0.86 -4.57
CA ARG A 71 3.34 -1.73 -5.53
C ARG A 71 4.07 -0.88 -6.56
N VAL A 72 5.38 -1.04 -6.64
CA VAL A 72 6.21 -0.44 -7.67
C VAL A 72 6.86 -1.55 -8.49
N THR A 73 6.67 -1.50 -9.81
CA THR A 73 7.21 -2.50 -10.74
C THR A 73 8.44 -1.94 -11.46
N HIS A 74 9.16 -2.79 -12.19
CA HIS A 74 10.33 -2.40 -12.99
C HIS A 74 11.44 -1.74 -12.15
N VAL A 75 11.69 -2.26 -10.96
CA VAL A 75 12.73 -1.79 -10.03
C VAL A 75 13.88 -2.81 -10.03
N ASP A 76 15.08 -2.41 -10.43
CA ASP A 76 16.29 -3.18 -10.12
C ASP A 76 16.78 -2.81 -8.72
N GLY A 77 16.60 -3.72 -7.76
CA GLY A 77 16.95 -3.50 -6.35
C GLY A 77 18.46 -3.30 -6.08
N THR A 78 19.31 -3.45 -7.09
CA THR A 78 20.75 -3.15 -6.97
C THR A 78 21.13 -1.79 -7.56
N ARG A 79 20.18 -1.08 -8.18
CA ARG A 79 20.38 0.25 -8.76
C ARG A 79 19.82 1.31 -7.83
N ARG A 80 20.68 2.21 -7.35
CA ARG A 80 20.30 3.28 -6.42
C ARG A 80 19.23 4.22 -6.99
N GLU A 81 19.27 4.49 -8.30
CA GLU A 81 18.31 5.37 -8.96
C GLU A 81 16.91 4.75 -8.98
N ASP A 82 16.83 3.44 -9.25
CA ASP A 82 15.58 2.69 -9.24
C ASP A 82 14.97 2.63 -7.84
N LEU A 83 15.78 2.35 -6.82
CA LEU A 83 15.36 2.37 -5.42
C LEU A 83 14.83 3.76 -5.03
N THR A 84 15.56 4.82 -5.37
CA THR A 84 15.15 6.21 -5.07
C THR A 84 13.80 6.55 -5.70
N ARG A 85 13.62 6.22 -6.99
CA ARG A 85 12.35 6.41 -7.70
C ARG A 85 11.23 5.60 -7.04
N ALA A 86 11.51 4.35 -6.69
CA ALA A 86 10.52 3.46 -6.09
C ALA A 86 10.09 3.97 -4.70
N GLU A 87 11.02 4.50 -3.90
CA GLU A 87 10.76 5.13 -2.61
C GLU A 87 9.77 6.30 -2.72
N ILE A 88 10.01 7.19 -3.68
CA ILE A 88 9.17 8.36 -3.93
C ILE A 88 7.77 7.92 -4.35
N GLU A 89 7.70 6.99 -5.31
CA GLU A 89 6.45 6.50 -5.86
C GLU A 89 5.62 5.75 -4.81
N ALA A 90 6.23 4.87 -4.03
CA ALA A 90 5.52 4.15 -2.99
C ALA A 90 5.01 5.08 -1.88
N ARG A 91 5.74 6.14 -1.52
CA ARG A 91 5.27 7.15 -0.57
C ARG A 91 4.09 7.95 -1.12
N ARG A 92 4.09 8.27 -2.41
CA ARG A 92 2.94 8.88 -3.09
C ARG A 92 1.72 7.95 -3.04
N GLN A 93 1.89 6.66 -3.36
CA GLN A 93 0.83 5.66 -3.25
C GLN A 93 0.31 5.53 -1.82
N THR A 94 1.20 5.50 -0.81
CA THR A 94 0.80 5.47 0.61
C THR A 94 -0.08 6.66 0.96
N GLN A 95 0.29 7.88 0.57
CA GLN A 95 -0.51 9.09 0.83
C GLN A 95 -1.91 8.99 0.19
N GLN A 96 -2.01 8.52 -1.05
CA GLN A 96 -3.30 8.30 -1.72
C GLN A 96 -4.16 7.25 -1.02
N ILE A 97 -3.56 6.12 -0.63
CA ILE A 97 -4.28 5.05 0.05
C ILE A 97 -4.75 5.51 1.43
N VAL A 98 -3.91 6.24 2.19
CA VAL A 98 -4.30 6.80 3.50
C VAL A 98 -5.48 7.76 3.35
N ALA A 99 -5.43 8.70 2.39
CA ALA A 99 -6.51 9.63 2.14
C ALA A 99 -7.81 8.92 1.71
N PHE A 100 -7.70 7.88 0.88
CA PHE A 100 -8.83 7.03 0.51
C PHE A 100 -9.43 6.34 1.73
N LEU A 101 -8.61 5.73 2.59
CA LEU A 101 -9.06 5.01 3.78
C LEU A 101 -9.84 5.96 4.69
N GLN A 102 -9.27 7.12 5.02
CA GLN A 102 -9.90 8.13 5.87
C GLN A 102 -11.22 8.67 5.29
N LYS A 103 -11.29 8.87 3.97
CA LYS A 103 -12.45 9.47 3.30
C LYS A 103 -13.58 8.47 3.06
N ARG A 104 -13.26 7.19 2.80
CA ARG A 104 -14.20 6.23 2.20
C ARG A 104 -14.47 4.99 3.02
N ILE A 105 -13.60 4.63 3.97
CA ILE A 105 -13.75 3.41 4.74
C ILE A 105 -14.27 3.74 6.14
N PRO A 106 -15.47 3.25 6.53
CA PRO A 106 -15.94 3.34 7.90
C PRO A 106 -14.92 2.82 8.91
N GLY A 107 -14.70 3.58 9.98
CA GLY A 107 -13.74 3.28 11.04
C GLY A 107 -12.34 3.86 10.82
N PHE A 108 -12.06 4.46 9.66
CA PHE A 108 -10.78 5.12 9.38
C PHE A 108 -10.85 6.66 9.48
N GLU A 109 -11.99 7.25 9.84
CA GLU A 109 -12.19 8.71 9.77
C GLU A 109 -11.20 9.49 10.64
N GLU A 110 -10.90 8.98 11.84
CA GLU A 110 -9.91 9.54 12.77
C GLU A 110 -8.57 8.80 12.74
N ALA A 111 -8.43 7.82 11.84
CA ALA A 111 -7.21 7.04 11.74
C ALA A 111 -6.09 7.88 11.11
N TYR A 112 -4.85 7.63 11.50
CA TYR A 112 -3.68 8.38 11.01
C TYR A 112 -2.55 7.43 10.61
N LEU A 113 -1.70 7.89 9.69
CA LEU A 113 -0.49 7.17 9.31
C LEU A 113 0.49 7.16 10.49
N LEU A 114 0.66 6.00 11.12
CA LEU A 114 1.56 5.83 12.25
C LEU A 114 3.01 5.74 11.81
N GLN A 115 3.28 4.92 10.79
CA GLN A 115 4.63 4.70 10.26
C GLN A 115 4.60 4.09 8.86
N THR A 116 5.66 4.33 8.09
CA THR A 116 6.01 3.52 6.92
C THR A 116 7.18 2.60 7.28
N ALA A 117 7.43 1.58 6.47
CA ALA A 117 8.72 0.90 6.48
C ALA A 117 9.87 1.92 6.27
N PRO A 118 11.08 1.63 6.78
CA PRO A 118 12.22 2.53 6.66
C PRO A 118 12.72 2.64 5.21
N GLN A 119 12.56 1.57 4.43
CA GLN A 119 12.98 1.47 3.04
C GLN A 119 12.03 0.55 2.26
N ILE A 120 11.91 0.77 0.96
CA ILE A 120 11.18 -0.07 0.02
C ILE A 120 11.89 -1.40 -0.23
N GLY A 121 11.11 -2.47 -0.41
CA GLY A 121 11.61 -3.82 -0.69
C GLY A 121 10.55 -4.76 -1.20
#